data_AF-A0A972MK41-F1
#
_entry.id   AF-A0A972MK41-F1
#
_cell.length_a   1.000
_cell.length_b   1.000
_cell.length_c   1.000
_cell.angle_alpha   90.00
_cell.angle_beta   90.00
_cell.angle_gamma   90.00
#
_symmetry.space_group_name_H-M   'P 1'
#
loop_
_entity.id
_entity.type
_entity.pdbx_description
1 polymer ?
#
loop_
_entity_poly.entity_id
_entity_poly.type
_entity_poly.pdbx_seq_one_letter_code
_entity_poly.pdbx_strand_id
1 'polypeptide(L)'
;MINIQKPPVDITEDSEKFYIAVDLPGVFPEDLEILASEQSIEIKGIKKSSLKGKFIVMERHYGVFQRKIYFKEFLNIEKSTAYLQNGVLFIEIPKAKNEFYLKSSMKIIIRR
;
A
#
# COMPACT_ATOMS: atom_id res chain seq x y z
N MET A 1 -0.71 13.78 19.60
CA MET A 1 -0.04 12.96 18.57
C MET A 1 -1.11 12.14 17.87
N ILE A 2 -1.20 12.20 16.54
CA ILE A 2 -2.09 11.33 15.76
C ILE A 2 -1.45 9.93 15.76
N ASN A 3 -2.13 8.94 16.34
CA ASN A 3 -1.67 7.55 16.23
C ASN A 3 -1.95 7.06 14.81
N ILE A 4 -0.90 6.85 14.03
CA ILE A 4 -1.01 6.38 12.65
C ILE A 4 -0.76 4.88 12.66
N GLN A 5 -1.77 4.09 12.34
CA GLN A 5 -1.62 2.64 12.26
C GLN A 5 -0.66 2.27 11.12
N LYS A 6 0.22 1.32 11.40
CA LYS A 6 1.04 0.63 10.39
C LYS A 6 0.41 -0.73 10.11
N PRO A 7 -0.30 -0.91 8.98
CA PRO A 7 -0.86 -2.22 8.65
C PRO A 7 0.25 -3.27 8.51
N PRO A 8 -0.05 -4.55 8.80
CA PRO A 8 0.84 -5.67 8.50
C PRO A 8 1.15 -5.73 7.00
N VAL A 9 2.38 -6.11 6.68
CA VAL A 9 2.88 -6.22 5.31
C VAL A 9 3.81 -7.39 5.17
N ASP A 10 3.61 -8.17 4.12
CA ASP A 10 4.55 -9.15 3.61
C ASP A 10 5.10 -8.70 2.25
N ILE A 11 6.38 -8.98 2.01
CA ILE A 11 7.08 -8.63 0.77
C ILE A 11 7.90 -9.83 0.33
N THR A 12 7.73 -10.22 -0.94
CA THR A 12 8.58 -11.21 -1.60
C THR A 12 9.13 -10.63 -2.89
N GLU A 13 10.19 -11.24 -3.42
CA GLU A 13 10.77 -10.84 -4.69
C GLU A 13 11.18 -12.06 -5.52
N ASP A 14 11.25 -11.86 -6.83
CA ASP A 14 11.97 -12.72 -7.75
C ASP A 14 13.05 -11.89 -8.49
N SER A 15 13.64 -12.43 -9.56
CA SER A 15 14.66 -11.71 -10.33
C SER A 15 14.15 -10.45 -11.02
N GLU A 16 12.84 -10.33 -11.26
CA GLU A 16 12.22 -9.30 -12.09
C GLU A 16 11.30 -8.35 -11.31
N LYS A 17 10.68 -8.80 -10.20
CA LYS A 17 9.60 -8.08 -9.51
C LYS A 17 9.67 -8.18 -8.00
N PHE A 18 9.07 -7.18 -7.34
CA PHE A 18 8.60 -7.25 -5.97
C PHE A 18 7.09 -7.51 -5.93
N TYR A 19 6.66 -8.29 -4.94
CA TYR A 19 5.27 -8.58 -4.63
C TYR A 19 5.00 -8.15 -3.19
N ILE A 20 4.01 -7.29 -2.98
CA ILE A 20 3.66 -6.74 -1.68
C ILE A 20 2.22 -7.14 -1.36
N ALA A 21 1.99 -7.67 -0.17
CA ALA A 21 0.66 -7.91 0.38
C ALA A 21 0.48 -7.05 1.65
N VAL A 22 -0.65 -6.35 1.75
CA VAL A 22 -0.98 -5.48 2.89
C VAL A 22 -2.37 -5.80 3.42
N ASP A 23 -2.47 -6.12 4.70
CA ASP A 23 -3.75 -6.40 5.36
C ASP A 23 -4.53 -5.11 5.62
N LEU A 24 -5.63 -4.95 4.88
CA LEU A 24 -6.52 -3.79 4.92
C LEU A 24 -8.01 -4.19 4.99
N PRO A 25 -8.41 -5.09 5.92
CA PRO A 25 -9.79 -5.57 5.98
C PRO A 25 -10.76 -4.43 6.30
N GLY A 26 -11.79 -4.28 5.45
CA GLY A 26 -12.83 -3.26 5.58
C GLY A 26 -12.43 -1.87 5.10
N VAL A 27 -11.33 -1.75 4.34
CA VAL A 27 -10.97 -0.50 3.64
C VAL A 27 -11.50 -0.56 2.21
N PHE A 28 -12.08 0.55 1.74
CA PHE A 28 -12.54 0.67 0.36
C PHE A 28 -11.42 1.20 -0.55
N PRO A 29 -11.33 0.78 -1.83
CA PRO A 29 -10.33 1.28 -2.78
C PRO A 29 -10.30 2.82 -2.91
N GLU A 30 -11.45 3.48 -2.83
CA GLU A 30 -11.58 4.93 -2.88
C GLU A 30 -11.01 5.65 -1.64
N ASP A 31 -10.87 4.94 -0.52
CA ASP A 31 -10.26 5.44 0.72
C ASP A 31 -8.75 5.11 0.80
N LEU A 32 -8.17 4.60 -0.29
CA LEU A 32 -6.76 4.22 -0.41
C LEU A 32 -6.02 5.10 -1.40
N GLU A 33 -4.77 5.39 -1.05
CA GLU A 33 -3.80 6.02 -1.94
C GLU A 33 -2.47 5.28 -1.88
N ILE A 34 -1.91 5.01 -3.06
CA ILE A 34 -0.61 4.37 -3.23
C ILE A 34 0.26 5.34 -4.00
N LEU A 35 1.28 5.89 -3.34
CA LEU A 35 2.28 6.76 -3.94
C LEU A 35 3.56 5.97 -4.11
N ALA A 36 4.03 5.90 -5.35
CA ALA A 36 5.29 5.27 -5.69
C ALA A 36 6.33 6.34 -6.02
N SER A 37 7.56 6.13 -5.56
CA SER A 37 8.76 6.83 -6.02
C SER A 37 9.77 5.80 -6.52
N GLU A 38 10.90 6.28 -7.01
CA GLU A 38 11.95 5.42 -7.60
C GLU A 38 12.44 4.30 -6.68
N GLN A 39 12.37 4.47 -5.36
CA GLN A 39 12.84 3.49 -4.36
C GLN A 39 11.88 3.35 -3.17
N SER A 40 10.64 3.83 -3.27
CA SER A 40 9.69 3.67 -2.17
C SER A 40 8.25 3.53 -2.62
N ILE A 41 7.49 2.82 -1.81
CA ILE A 41 6.04 2.69 -1.95
C ILE A 41 5.41 3.14 -0.64
N GLU A 42 4.50 4.07 -0.75
CA GLU A 42 3.75 4.61 0.37
C GLU A 42 2.27 4.33 0.19
N ILE A 43 1.71 3.56 1.10
CA ILE A 43 0.30 3.23 1.19
C ILE A 43 -0.31 4.06 2.31
N LYS A 44 -1.33 4.85 1.98
CA LYS A 44 -2.07 5.73 2.89
C LYS A 44 -3.55 5.49 2.74
N GLY A 45 -4.29 5.73 3.81
CA GLY A 45 -5.74 5.72 3.73
C GLY A 45 -6.43 5.86 5.08
N ILE A 46 -7.74 5.69 5.07
CA ILE A 46 -8.58 5.78 6.26
C ILE A 46 -9.46 4.55 6.35
N LYS A 47 -9.39 3.85 7.49
CA LYS A 47 -10.32 2.78 7.84
C LYS A 47 -11.49 3.35 8.64
N LYS A 48 -12.64 3.55 8.01
CA LYS A 48 -13.84 4.08 8.64
C LYS A 48 -14.49 3.05 9.56
N SER A 49 -15.00 3.48 10.72
CA SER A 49 -15.86 2.64 11.56
C SER A 49 -17.30 2.68 11.06
N SER A 50 -17.92 1.52 10.93
CA SER A 50 -19.36 1.37 10.67
C SER A 50 -20.16 1.06 11.94
N LEU A 51 -19.49 0.90 13.09
CA LEU A 51 -20.11 0.53 14.35
C LEU A 51 -20.70 1.76 15.05
N LYS A 52 -21.89 1.59 15.62
CA LYS A 52 -22.63 2.62 16.36
C LYS A 52 -22.57 2.35 17.87
N GLY A 53 -22.73 3.40 18.66
CA GLY A 53 -22.81 3.32 20.12
C GLY A 53 -21.45 3.37 20.83
N LYS A 54 -21.47 3.12 22.14
CA LYS A 54 -20.26 3.11 22.97
C LYS A 54 -19.55 1.76 22.82
N PHE A 55 -18.27 1.78 22.50
CA PHE A 55 -17.46 0.57 22.51
C PHE A 55 -17.40 -0.03 23.92
N ILE A 56 -17.75 -1.31 24.03
CA ILE A 56 -17.49 -2.12 25.23
C ILE A 56 -16.05 -2.63 25.19
N VAL A 57 -15.59 -3.07 24.01
CA VAL A 57 -14.21 -3.48 23.71
C VAL A 57 -13.87 -3.01 22.30
N MET A 58 -12.63 -2.58 22.06
CA MET A 58 -12.14 -2.16 20.74
C MET A 58 -10.71 -2.66 20.52
N GLU A 59 -10.57 -3.69 19.69
CA GLU A 59 -9.27 -4.23 19.25
C GLU A 59 -8.95 -3.81 17.81
N ARG A 60 -10.00 -3.66 16.99
CA ARG A 60 -9.89 -3.21 15.60
C ARG A 60 -9.50 -1.75 15.58
N HIS A 61 -8.44 -1.43 14.86
CA HIS A 61 -8.09 -0.05 14.58
C HIS A 61 -9.02 0.56 13.52
N TYR A 62 -9.37 1.83 13.73
CA TYR A 62 -10.07 2.71 12.81
C TYR A 62 -9.35 4.06 12.76
N GLY A 63 -9.47 4.75 11.63
CA GLY A 63 -8.81 6.03 11.38
C GLY A 63 -7.69 5.92 10.36
N VAL A 64 -6.76 6.88 10.40
CA VAL A 64 -5.68 7.03 9.43
C VAL A 64 -4.65 5.91 9.61
N PHE A 65 -4.23 5.33 8.50
CA PHE A 65 -3.08 4.43 8.45
C PHE A 65 -2.09 4.89 7.39
N GLN A 66 -0.82 4.53 7.62
CA GLN A 66 0.26 4.79 6.68
C GLN A 66 1.31 3.70 6.79
N ARG A 67 1.73 3.17 5.65
CA ARG A 67 2.87 2.28 5.52
C ARG A 67 3.78 2.82 4.43
N LYS A 68 5.06 3.00 4.76
CA LYS A 68 6.09 3.32 3.77
C LYS A 68 7.13 2.21 3.74
N ILE A 69 7.42 1.74 2.54
CA ILE A 69 8.35 0.65 2.25
C ILE A 69 9.45 1.24 1.38
N TYR A 70 10.71 0.95 1.74
CA TYR A 70 11.88 1.39 1.00
C TYR A 70 12.57 0.19 0.36
N PHE A 71 13.06 0.38 -0.86
CA PHE A 71 13.76 -0.62 -1.64
C PHE A 71 15.20 -0.15 -1.88
N LYS A 72 16.13 -1.10 -2.00
CA LYS A 72 17.51 -0.77 -2.38
C LYS A 72 17.59 -0.54 -3.89
N GLU A 73 16.87 -1.37 -4.63
CA GLU A 73 16.74 -1.34 -6.08
C GLU A 73 15.78 -0.25 -6.53
N PHE A 74 16.02 0.24 -7.75
CA PHE A 74 15.09 1.12 -8.42
C PHE A 74 13.86 0.38 -8.94
N LEU A 75 12.72 1.05 -8.89
CA LEU A 75 11.41 0.51 -9.24
C LEU A 75 10.95 1.04 -10.60
N ASN A 76 10.43 0.17 -11.46
CA ASN A 76 9.69 0.58 -12.66
C ASN A 76 8.23 0.88 -12.30
N ILE A 77 8.02 2.07 -11.71
CA ILE A 77 6.72 2.46 -11.16
C ILE A 77 5.62 2.56 -12.23
N GLU A 78 5.96 2.85 -13.48
CA GLU A 78 4.98 2.97 -14.58
C GLU A 78 4.32 1.63 -14.95
N LYS A 79 5.03 0.53 -14.72
CA LYS A 79 4.55 -0.83 -14.98
C LYS A 79 4.02 -1.52 -13.72
N SER A 80 3.92 -0.80 -12.62
CA SER A 80 3.35 -1.34 -11.39
C SER A 80 1.84 -1.55 -11.50
N THR A 81 1.33 -2.55 -10.78
CA THR A 81 -0.10 -2.84 -10.72
C THR A 81 -0.51 -3.06 -9.27
N ALA A 82 -1.72 -2.63 -8.92
CA ALA A 82 -2.30 -2.88 -7.61
C ALA A 82 -3.75 -3.36 -7.74
N TYR A 83 -4.17 -4.23 -6.84
CA TYR A 83 -5.56 -4.69 -6.72
C TYR A 83 -5.89 -5.01 -5.27
N LEU A 84 -7.14 -4.78 -4.86
CA LEU A 84 -7.61 -5.06 -3.52
C LEU A 84 -8.61 -6.22 -3.57
N GLN A 85 -8.28 -7.33 -2.92
CA GLN A 85 -9.13 -8.52 -2.92
C GLN A 85 -9.22 -9.11 -1.52
N ASN A 86 -10.43 -9.45 -1.08
CA ASN A 86 -10.69 -10.11 0.20
C ASN A 86 -10.06 -9.41 1.42
N GLY A 87 -9.94 -8.08 1.38
CA GLY A 87 -9.34 -7.29 2.46
C GLY A 87 -7.81 -7.23 2.43
N VAL A 88 -7.16 -7.72 1.38
CA VAL A 88 -5.70 -7.65 1.18
C VAL A 88 -5.42 -6.82 -0.07
N LEU A 89 -4.54 -5.83 0.05
CA LEU A 89 -4.00 -5.07 -1.07
C LEU A 89 -2.76 -5.77 -1.59
N PHE A 90 -2.78 -6.11 -2.87
CA PHE A 90 -1.65 -6.68 -3.59
C PHE A 90 -1.05 -5.61 -4.50
N ILE A 91 0.28 -5.49 -4.48
CA ILE A 91 1.03 -4.61 -5.36
C ILE A 91 2.16 -5.40 -6.01
N GLU A 92 2.21 -5.39 -7.34
CA GLU A 92 3.32 -5.93 -8.13
C GLU A 92 4.13 -4.79 -8.74
N ILE A 93 5.45 -4.86 -8.58
CA ILE A 93 6.33 -3.77 -8.99
C ILE A 93 7.56 -4.36 -9.68
N PRO A 94 7.72 -4.16 -10.99
CA PRO A 94 8.92 -4.59 -11.67
C PRO A 94 10.15 -3.80 -11.19
N LYS A 95 11.27 -4.50 -11.08
CA LYS A 95 12.60 -3.90 -10.89
C LYS A 95 12.98 -3.10 -12.13
N ALA A 96 13.62 -1.95 -11.95
CA ALA A 96 14.12 -1.17 -13.06
C ALA A 96 15.33 -1.87 -13.70
N LYS A 97 15.32 -2.00 -15.03
CA LYS A 97 16.45 -2.57 -15.78
C LYS A 97 17.53 -1.54 -16.14
N ASN A 98 17.20 -0.25 -16.09
CA ASN A 98 18.11 0.87 -16.32
C ASN A 98 17.71 2.04 -15.42
N GLU A 99 18.71 2.71 -14.82
CA GLU A 99 18.52 3.87 -13.94
C GLU A 99 18.06 5.13 -14.69
N PHE A 100 18.26 5.18 -16.02
CA PHE A 100 18.17 6.42 -16.81
C PHE A 100 16.76 6.92 -17.16
N TYR A 101 15.70 6.19 -16.80
CA TYR A 101 14.31 6.61 -17.06
C TYR A 101 13.40 6.25 -15.88
N LEU A 102 13.74 6.77 -14.72
CA LEU A 102 12.89 6.64 -13.55
C LEU A 102 12.05 7.89 -13.41
N LYS A 103 10.74 7.70 -13.48
CA LYS A 103 9.79 8.76 -13.13
C LYS A 103 9.89 8.95 -11.62
N SER A 104 10.11 10.18 -11.17
CA SER A 104 10.42 10.44 -9.76
C SER A 104 9.30 10.05 -8.79
N SER A 105 8.03 10.19 -9.19
CA SER A 105 6.89 9.64 -8.45
C SER A 105 5.61 9.51 -9.28
N MET A 106 4.69 8.63 -8.85
CA MET A 106 3.32 8.54 -9.39
C MET A 106 2.34 7.88 -8.41
N LYS A 107 1.04 8.11 -8.63
CA LYS A 107 -0.03 7.36 -7.95
C LYS A 107 -0.31 6.04 -8.70
N ILE A 108 -0.29 4.92 -7.99
CA ILE A 108 -0.68 3.62 -8.55
C ILE A 108 -2.20 3.48 -8.46
N ILE A 109 -2.83 3.13 -9.58
CA ILE A 109 -4.28 2.91 -9.66
C ILE A 109 -4.60 1.49 -9.19
N ILE A 110 -5.52 1.37 -8.24
CA ILE A 110 -6.06 0.10 -7.77
C ILE A 110 -7.07 -0.40 -8.81
N ARG A 111 -6.81 -1.56 -9.40
CA ARG A 111 -7.70 -2.22 -10.35
C ARG A 111 -8.83 -2.95 -9.59
N ARG A 112 -10.00 -3.01 -10.23
CA ARG A 112 -11.13 -3.83 -9.78
C ARG A 112 -10.90 -5.29 -10.11
#